data_AF-A0A2E8CK81-F1
#
_entry.id   AF-A0A2E8CK81-F1
#
_cell.length_a   1.000
_cell.length_b   1.000
_cell.length_c   1.000
_cell.angle_alpha   90.00
_cell.angle_beta   90.00
_cell.angle_gamma   90.00
#
_symmetry.space_group_name_H-M   'P 1'
#
loop_
_entity.id
_entity.type
_entity.pdbx_description
1 polymer ?
#
loop_
_entity_poly.entity_id
_entity_poly.type
_entity_poly.pdbx_seq_one_letter_code
_entity_poly.pdbx_strand_id
1 'polypeptide(L)'
;MNSPINPFTVEVIRNALTAIAEEMSLVVMRSARSPLLREAGDLSSALTDADGNLIAQGRDIPAHLGVMGSTVQEFLKRVPAAQLSPGDVWFLNLPELGGNHLPDVKAVRPIFAEGALQAFAVSLAHWADIGGARPGSYVPEARDAWQ
;
A
#
# COMPACT_ATOMS: atom_id res chain seq x y z
N MET A 1 15.28 -27.79 -15.86
CA MET A 1 15.86 -26.74 -16.72
C MET A 1 14.74 -25.77 -17.04
N ASN A 2 14.74 -24.59 -16.43
CA ASN A 2 13.75 -23.57 -16.79
C ASN A 2 14.08 -23.08 -18.20
N SER A 3 13.14 -23.21 -19.13
CA SER A 3 13.24 -22.53 -20.42
C SER A 3 13.46 -21.03 -20.17
N PRO A 4 14.29 -20.34 -20.97
CA PRO A 4 14.46 -18.90 -20.85
C PRO A 4 13.09 -18.21 -20.94
N ILE A 5 12.81 -17.33 -19.98
CA ILE A 5 11.54 -16.59 -19.95
C ILE A 5 11.46 -15.73 -21.21
N ASN A 6 10.33 -15.83 -21.93
CA ASN A 6 10.12 -15.06 -23.15
C ASN A 6 10.08 -13.55 -22.81
N PRO A 7 10.98 -12.72 -23.39
CA PRO A 7 11.03 -11.28 -23.10
C PRO A 7 9.73 -10.55 -23.45
N PHE A 8 8.98 -10.99 -24.46
CA PHE A 8 7.67 -10.42 -24.78
C PHE A 8 6.66 -10.67 -23.65
N THR A 9 6.68 -11.86 -23.06
CA THR A 9 5.81 -12.20 -21.92
C THR A 9 6.15 -11.36 -20.70
N VAL A 10 7.44 -11.16 -20.40
CA VAL A 10 7.88 -10.29 -19.30
C VAL A 10 7.33 -8.87 -19.49
N GLU A 11 7.47 -8.31 -20.68
CA GLU A 11 7.01 -6.95 -20.97
C GLU A 11 5.49 -6.80 -20.88
N VAL A 12 4.72 -7.78 -21.39
CA VAL A 12 3.25 -7.76 -21.26
C VAL A 12 2.83 -7.81 -19.79
N ILE A 13 3.43 -8.70 -19.00
CA ILE A 13 3.10 -8.84 -17.57
C ILE A 13 3.50 -7.57 -16.80
N ARG A 14 4.70 -7.04 -17.05
CA ARG A 14 5.19 -5.81 -16.39
C ARG A 14 4.23 -4.64 -16.64
N ASN A 15 3.86 -4.40 -17.89
CA ASN A 15 2.96 -3.30 -18.24
C ASN A 15 1.55 -3.52 -17.65
N ALA A 16 1.06 -4.76 -17.62
CA ALA A 16 -0.22 -5.08 -16.99
C ALA A 16 -0.21 -4.78 -15.48
N LEU A 17 0.84 -5.20 -14.75
CA LEU A 17 0.96 -4.93 -13.31
C LEU A 17 1.06 -3.42 -13.02
N THR A 18 1.83 -2.68 -13.82
CA THR A 18 1.89 -1.21 -13.71
C THR A 18 0.51 -0.58 -13.95
N ALA A 19 -0.19 -0.99 -15.00
CA ALA A 19 -1.53 -0.47 -15.30
C ALA A 19 -2.53 -0.76 -14.17
N ILE A 20 -2.46 -1.95 -13.56
CA ILE A 20 -3.30 -2.30 -12.39
C ILE A 20 -2.99 -1.36 -11.23
N ALA A 21 -1.72 -1.12 -10.91
CA ALA A 21 -1.34 -0.24 -9.81
C ALA A 21 -1.78 1.22 -10.05
N GLU A 22 -1.68 1.72 -11.28
CA GLU A 22 -2.19 3.04 -11.66
C GLU A 22 -3.73 3.11 -11.55
N GLU A 23 -4.44 2.08 -12.00
CA GLU A 23 -5.89 2.02 -11.93
C GLU A 23 -6.39 1.96 -10.47
N MET A 24 -5.68 1.23 -9.58
CA MET A 24 -5.97 1.24 -8.14
C MET A 24 -5.96 2.67 -7.58
N SER A 25 -4.93 3.47 -7.88
CA SER A 25 -4.83 4.86 -7.43
C SER A 25 -5.97 5.72 -7.99
N LEU A 26 -6.31 5.56 -9.27
CA LEU A 26 -7.42 6.27 -9.90
C LEU A 26 -8.78 5.93 -9.28
N VAL A 27 -9.01 4.66 -8.93
CA VAL A 27 -10.26 4.23 -8.28
C VAL A 27 -10.40 4.86 -6.88
N VAL A 28 -9.33 4.88 -6.09
CA VAL A 28 -9.34 5.56 -4.78
C VAL A 28 -9.60 7.05 -4.94
N MET A 29 -8.87 7.72 -5.85
CA MET A 29 -9.03 9.15 -6.11
C MET A 29 -10.46 9.53 -6.51
N ARG A 30 -11.08 8.75 -7.41
CA ARG A 30 -12.42 9.04 -7.95
C ARG A 30 -13.55 8.69 -6.97
N SER A 31 -13.32 7.78 -6.04
CA SER A 31 -14.29 7.40 -5.01
C SER A 31 -14.19 8.25 -3.75
N ALA A 32 -13.06 8.94 -3.54
CA ALA A 32 -12.83 9.75 -2.37
C ALA A 32 -13.76 10.98 -2.31
N ARG A 33 -14.21 11.28 -1.08
CA ARG A 33 -14.88 12.56 -0.75
C ARG A 33 -13.92 13.58 -0.15
N SER A 34 -12.75 13.13 0.33
CA SER A 34 -11.73 14.00 0.90
C SER A 34 -11.01 14.74 -0.23
N PRO A 35 -10.87 16.07 -0.15
CA PRO A 35 -10.17 16.81 -1.18
C PRO A 35 -8.67 16.57 -1.21
N LEU A 36 -8.10 16.10 -0.10
CA LEU A 36 -6.71 15.66 -0.04
C LEU A 36 -6.46 14.50 -1.01
N LEU A 37 -7.42 13.58 -1.11
CA LEU A 37 -7.30 12.44 -2.01
C LEU A 37 -7.75 12.78 -3.43
N ARG A 38 -8.91 13.43 -3.57
CA ARG A 38 -9.57 13.62 -4.87
C ARG A 38 -8.93 14.73 -5.70
N GLU A 39 -8.62 15.88 -5.08
CA GLU A 39 -8.09 17.03 -5.79
C GLU A 39 -6.56 17.18 -5.61
N ALA A 40 -6.02 16.90 -4.43
CA ALA A 40 -4.57 16.99 -4.19
C ALA A 40 -3.79 15.70 -4.55
N GLY A 41 -4.47 14.55 -4.64
CA GLY A 41 -3.86 13.28 -5.01
C GLY A 41 -2.95 12.67 -3.93
N ASP A 42 -3.24 12.92 -2.66
CA ASP A 42 -2.47 12.45 -1.51
C ASP A 42 -2.76 10.98 -1.17
N LEU A 43 -2.44 10.10 -2.12
CA LEU A 43 -2.68 8.66 -2.08
C LEU A 43 -1.61 7.94 -2.89
N SER A 44 -1.42 6.65 -2.65
CA SER A 44 -0.55 5.82 -3.48
C SER A 44 -0.99 4.37 -3.49
N SER A 45 -0.70 3.65 -4.57
CA SER A 45 -1.00 2.22 -4.70
C SER A 45 0.21 1.43 -5.13
N ALA A 46 0.28 0.20 -4.62
CA ALA A 46 1.35 -0.74 -4.95
C ALA A 46 0.85 -2.19 -4.98
N LEU A 47 1.59 -3.01 -5.71
CA LEU A 47 1.50 -4.46 -5.69
C LEU A 47 2.82 -5.04 -5.18
N THR A 48 2.73 -6.06 -4.34
CA THR A 48 3.89 -6.87 -3.93
C THR A 48 3.70 -8.32 -4.32
N ASP A 49 4.79 -9.08 -4.38
CA ASP A 49 4.72 -10.54 -4.37
C ASP A 49 4.28 -11.07 -2.98
N ALA A 50 4.18 -12.40 -2.84
CA ALA A 50 3.77 -13.07 -1.60
C ALA A 50 4.74 -12.84 -0.43
N ASP A 51 6.01 -12.53 -0.71
CA ASP A 51 7.04 -12.23 0.30
C ASP A 51 7.07 -10.74 0.65
N GLY A 52 6.24 -9.92 -0.01
CA GLY A 52 6.15 -8.49 0.23
C GLY A 52 7.15 -7.64 -0.55
N ASN A 53 7.84 -8.19 -1.55
CA ASN A 53 8.71 -7.41 -2.43
C ASN A 53 7.86 -6.61 -3.41
N LEU A 54 8.15 -5.32 -3.56
CA LEU A 54 7.46 -4.44 -4.50
C LEU A 54 7.64 -4.91 -5.95
N ILE A 55 6.54 -5.16 -6.66
CA ILE A 55 6.55 -5.61 -8.07
C ILE A 55 5.95 -4.58 -9.03
N ALA A 56 5.04 -3.72 -8.55
CA ALA A 56 4.50 -2.60 -9.31
C ALA A 56 3.96 -1.50 -8.39
N GLN A 57 3.86 -0.29 -8.91
CA GLN A 57 3.38 0.89 -8.20
C GLN A 57 2.72 1.88 -9.16
N GLY A 58 1.80 2.68 -8.63
CA GLY A 58 1.23 3.82 -9.35
C GLY A 58 2.25 4.95 -9.54
N ARG A 59 1.87 5.97 -10.31
CA ARG A 59 2.67 7.18 -10.55
C ARG A 59 2.40 8.23 -9.47
N ASP A 60 2.62 7.81 -8.24
CA ASP A 60 2.13 8.50 -7.05
C ASP A 60 3.26 9.22 -6.28
N ILE A 61 3.07 9.49 -5.00
CA ILE A 61 3.99 10.28 -4.17
C ILE A 61 5.25 9.47 -3.83
N PRO A 62 6.47 9.92 -4.19
CA PRO A 62 7.70 9.16 -3.94
C PRO A 62 7.95 8.78 -2.47
N ALA A 63 7.55 9.64 -1.53
CA ALA A 63 7.67 9.36 -0.10
C ALA A 63 6.82 8.15 0.33
N HIS A 64 5.60 8.01 -0.20
CA HIS A 64 4.76 6.84 0.03
C HIS A 64 5.41 5.58 -0.51
N LEU A 65 5.88 5.64 -1.76
CA LEU A 65 6.46 4.50 -2.45
C LEU A 65 7.73 3.98 -1.75
N GLY A 66 8.54 4.89 -1.20
CA GLY A 66 9.73 4.54 -0.42
C GLY A 66 9.40 3.70 0.82
N VAL A 67 8.35 4.05 1.57
CA VAL A 67 7.95 3.29 2.77
C VAL A 67 7.08 2.06 2.47
N MET A 68 6.32 2.09 1.37
CA MET A 68 5.49 0.96 0.93
C MET A 68 6.33 -0.25 0.49
N GLY A 69 7.59 -0.04 0.07
CA GLY A 69 8.51 -1.10 -0.33
C GLY A 69 8.81 -2.14 0.76
N SER A 70 8.66 -1.80 2.05
CA SER A 70 8.85 -2.73 3.18
C SER A 70 7.57 -2.99 3.99
N THR A 71 6.48 -2.30 3.69
CA THR A 71 5.24 -2.36 4.49
C THR A 71 4.72 -3.79 4.66
N VAL A 72 4.62 -4.54 3.56
CA VAL A 72 4.07 -5.92 3.60
C VAL A 72 5.00 -6.86 4.35
N GLN A 73 6.31 -6.70 4.20
CA GLN A 73 7.31 -7.49 4.93
C GLN A 73 7.20 -7.27 6.44
N GLU A 74 7.09 -6.02 6.89
CA GLU A 74 6.93 -5.71 8.32
C GLU A 74 5.55 -6.14 8.86
N PHE A 75 4.50 -6.02 8.03
CA PHE A 75 3.17 -6.54 8.34
C PHE A 75 3.20 -8.05 8.57
N LEU A 76 3.85 -8.82 7.69
CA LEU A 76 3.94 -10.28 7.79
C LEU A 76 4.71 -10.77 9.03
N LYS A 77 5.61 -9.95 9.60
CA LYS A 77 6.26 -10.26 10.88
C LYS A 77 5.29 -10.22 12.07
N ARG A 78 4.21 -9.43 11.97
CA ARG A 78 3.18 -9.30 13.01
C ARG A 78 1.97 -10.19 12.75
N VAL A 79 1.57 -10.31 11.49
CA VAL A 79 0.46 -11.14 11.03
C VAL A 79 1.01 -12.16 10.03
N PRO A 80 1.43 -13.35 10.49
CA PRO A 80 1.98 -14.38 9.62
C PRO A 80 1.00 -14.78 8.52
N ALA A 81 1.50 -15.12 7.33
CA ALA A 81 0.69 -15.47 6.16
C ALA A 81 -0.36 -16.58 6.43
N ALA A 82 -0.07 -17.52 7.34
CA ALA A 82 -0.99 -18.58 7.76
C ALA A 82 -2.27 -18.08 8.47
N GLN A 83 -2.29 -16.82 8.93
CA GLN A 83 -3.48 -16.20 9.54
C GLN A 83 -4.33 -15.41 8.52
N LEU A 84 -3.85 -15.26 7.29
CA LEU A 84 -4.55 -14.53 6.24
C LEU A 84 -5.54 -15.43 5.52
N SER A 85 -6.70 -14.87 5.17
CA SER A 85 -7.75 -15.57 4.44
C SER A 85 -8.14 -14.84 3.16
N PRO A 86 -8.61 -15.56 2.12
CA PRO A 86 -9.18 -14.94 0.94
C PRO A 86 -10.34 -14.00 1.31
N GLY A 87 -10.27 -12.76 0.85
CA GLY A 87 -11.30 -11.75 1.11
C GLY A 87 -10.92 -10.72 2.18
N ASP A 88 -9.94 -11.01 3.02
CA ASP A 88 -9.48 -10.10 4.07
C ASP A 88 -9.00 -8.76 3.52
N VAL A 89 -9.13 -7.71 4.35
CA VAL A 89 -8.50 -6.40 4.15
C VAL A 89 -8.03 -5.91 5.50
N TRP A 90 -6.73 -5.65 5.61
CA TRP A 90 -6.08 -5.17 6.83
C TRP A 90 -5.78 -3.69 6.73
N PHE A 91 -5.96 -2.96 7.83
CA PHE A 91 -5.60 -1.54 7.89
C PHE A 91 -4.43 -1.35 8.85
N LEU A 92 -3.47 -0.51 8.46
CA LEU A 92 -2.34 -0.16 9.31
C LEU A 92 -1.83 1.26 9.02
N ASN A 93 -1.32 1.91 10.06
CA ASN A 93 -0.68 3.21 9.99
C ASN A 93 0.49 3.34 10.99
N LEU A 94 0.91 2.24 11.60
CA LEU A 94 1.97 2.24 12.61
C LEU A 94 3.31 2.64 11.97
N PRO A 95 4.07 3.57 12.58
CA PRO A 95 5.37 4.01 12.04
C PRO A 95 6.33 2.84 11.83
N GLU A 96 6.37 1.89 12.75
CA GLU A 96 7.27 0.73 12.69
C GLU A 96 6.89 -0.31 11.62
N LEU A 97 5.79 -0.10 10.91
CA LEU A 97 5.31 -0.96 9.82
C LEU A 97 5.47 -0.32 8.43
N GLY A 98 6.45 0.58 8.27
CA GLY A 98 6.59 1.38 7.06
C GLY A 98 5.59 2.54 7.02
N GLY A 99 5.26 3.12 8.17
CA GLY A 99 4.50 4.37 8.28
C GLY A 99 5.40 5.58 8.08
N ASN A 100 4.99 6.53 7.24
CA ASN A 100 5.65 7.84 7.09
C ASN A 100 5.24 8.79 8.22
N HIS A 101 3.95 8.82 8.52
CA HIS A 101 3.31 9.41 9.70
C HIS A 101 1.93 8.77 9.88
N LEU A 102 1.32 8.95 11.05
CA LEU A 102 0.07 8.27 11.41
C LEU A 102 -1.13 8.52 10.50
N PRO A 103 -1.29 9.69 9.86
CA PRO A 103 -2.41 9.93 8.96
C PRO A 103 -2.30 9.20 7.61
N ASP A 104 -1.12 8.66 7.26
CA ASP A 104 -0.96 7.82 6.05
C ASP A 104 -1.40 6.39 6.34
N VAL A 105 -2.71 6.15 6.21
CA VAL A 105 -3.34 4.86 6.47
C VAL A 105 -3.26 3.98 5.23
N LYS A 106 -2.83 2.73 5.42
CA LYS A 106 -2.69 1.74 4.35
C LYS A 106 -3.72 0.63 4.53
N ALA A 107 -4.44 0.31 3.45
CA ALA A 107 -5.18 -0.92 3.30
C ALA A 107 -4.30 -1.96 2.61
N VAL A 108 -4.14 -3.14 3.21
CA VAL A 108 -3.38 -4.28 2.69
C VAL A 108 -4.35 -5.45 2.46
N ARG A 109 -4.46 -5.89 1.21
CA ARG A 109 -5.30 -7.02 0.82
C ARG A 109 -4.44 -8.16 0.29
N PRO A 110 -4.42 -9.34 0.93
CA PRO A 110 -3.79 -10.53 0.37
C PRO A 110 -4.55 -11.00 -0.88
N ILE A 111 -3.80 -11.39 -1.91
CA ILE A 111 -4.31 -11.91 -3.18
C ILE A 111 -4.00 -13.39 -3.24
N PHE A 112 -5.05 -14.20 -3.28
CA PHE A 112 -4.95 -15.65 -3.41
C PHE A 112 -5.29 -16.09 -4.82
N ALA A 113 -4.51 -17.02 -5.37
CA ALA A 113 -4.83 -17.73 -6.61
C ALA A 113 -4.46 -19.21 -6.43
N GLU A 114 -5.29 -20.10 -6.98
CA GLU A 114 -5.11 -21.56 -6.89
C GLU A 114 -4.95 -22.07 -5.44
N GLY A 115 -5.61 -21.42 -4.48
CA GLY A 115 -5.57 -21.80 -3.07
C GLY A 115 -4.31 -21.37 -2.31
N ALA A 116 -3.41 -20.61 -2.94
CA ALA A 116 -2.20 -20.09 -2.31
C ALA A 116 -2.14 -18.55 -2.34
N LEU A 117 -1.48 -17.96 -1.34
CA LEU A 117 -1.15 -16.54 -1.31
C LEU A 117 -0.10 -16.25 -2.39
N GLN A 118 -0.39 -15.32 -3.30
CA GLN A 118 0.48 -15.00 -4.43
C GLN A 118 1.05 -13.58 -4.38
N ALA A 119 0.31 -12.64 -3.79
CA ALA A 119 0.62 -11.23 -3.85
C ALA A 119 -0.14 -10.44 -2.78
N PHE A 120 0.15 -9.15 -2.69
CA PHE A 120 -0.66 -8.19 -1.96
C PHE A 120 -0.96 -6.97 -2.82
N ALA A 121 -2.18 -6.44 -2.65
CA ALA A 121 -2.52 -5.09 -3.07
C ALA A 121 -2.45 -4.16 -1.87
N VAL A 122 -1.78 -3.02 -2.03
CA VAL A 122 -1.64 -2.01 -1.00
C VAL A 122 -2.14 -0.67 -1.53
N SER A 123 -3.05 -0.03 -0.80
CA SER A 123 -3.50 1.33 -1.09
C SER A 123 -3.31 2.19 0.15
N LEU A 124 -2.58 3.28 -0.01
CA LEU A 124 -2.35 4.31 1.00
C LEU A 124 -3.25 5.50 0.68
N ALA A 125 -3.93 6.03 1.70
CA ALA A 125 -4.66 7.28 1.61
C ALA A 125 -4.33 8.15 2.81
N HIS A 126 -4.00 9.41 2.55
CA HIS A 126 -3.77 10.39 3.60
C HIS A 126 -5.10 10.86 4.22
N TRP A 127 -5.25 10.64 5.51
CA TRP A 127 -6.43 11.08 6.26
C TRP A 127 -6.16 12.47 6.85
N ALA A 128 -7.13 13.37 6.78
CA ALA A 128 -6.92 14.76 7.24
C ALA A 128 -6.62 14.86 8.75
N ASP A 129 -7.05 13.86 9.51
CA ASP A 129 -7.00 13.81 10.96
C ASP A 129 -7.12 12.34 11.41
N ILE A 130 -6.40 11.95 12.48
CA ILE A 130 -6.43 10.60 13.08
C ILE A 130 -6.76 10.64 14.59
N GLY A 131 -7.22 11.78 15.12
CA GLY A 131 -7.59 11.98 16.51
C GLY A 131 -6.44 12.34 17.45
N GLY A 132 -5.40 13.02 16.94
CA GLY A 132 -4.28 13.50 17.75
C GLY A 132 -4.63 14.65 18.69
N ALA A 133 -3.63 15.21 19.36
CA ALA A 133 -3.74 16.23 20.40
C ALA A 133 -4.37 17.55 19.93
N ARG A 134 -4.42 17.78 18.61
CA ARG A 134 -5.07 18.94 18.00
C ARG A 134 -5.55 18.57 16.58
N PRO A 135 -6.63 19.21 16.10
CA PRO A 135 -7.17 18.92 14.78
C PRO A 135 -6.15 19.10 13.66
N GLY A 136 -6.07 18.12 12.77
CA GLY A 136 -5.24 18.10 11.56
C GLY A 136 -4.18 16.98 11.55
N SER A 137 -3.42 16.94 10.46
CA SER A 137 -2.43 15.89 10.20
C SER A 137 -1.14 16.02 11.02
N TYR A 138 -0.80 17.20 11.54
CA TYR A 138 0.51 17.47 12.13
C TYR A 138 0.41 18.21 13.46
N VAL A 139 1.23 17.75 14.41
CA VAL A 139 1.43 18.36 15.73
C VAL A 139 2.91 18.72 15.88
N PRO A 140 3.35 19.91 15.41
CA PRO A 140 4.77 20.29 15.43
C PRO A 140 5.40 20.31 16.82
N GLU A 141 4.61 20.52 17.87
CA GLU A 141 5.07 20.57 19.25
C GLU A 141 5.01 19.20 19.96
N ALA A 142 4.64 18.12 19.26
CA ALA A 142 4.63 16.77 19.80
C ALA A 142 6.05 16.36 20.24
N ARG A 143 6.14 15.75 21.41
CA ARG A 143 7.40 15.27 22.02
C ARG A 143 7.46 13.76 22.10
N ASP A 144 6.33 13.10 21.91
CA ASP A 144 6.17 11.66 21.90
C ASP A 144 5.00 11.25 21.00
N ALA A 145 4.79 9.94 20.85
CA ALA A 145 3.76 9.38 19.97
C ALA A 145 2.36 9.28 20.61
N TRP A 146 2.19 9.72 21.85
CA TRP A 146 0.90 9.69 22.58
C TRP A 146 0.10 10.99 22.42
N GLN A 147 0.69 11.97 21.72
CA GLN A 147 0.10 13.26 21.35
C GLN A 147 -0.28 13.23 19.88
#